data_AF-A0A066U7P1-F1
#
_entry.id   AF-A0A066U7P1-F1
#
_cell.length_a   1.000
_cell.length_b   1.000
_cell.length_c   1.000
_cell.angle_alpha   90.00
_cell.angle_beta   90.00
_cell.angle_gamma   90.00
#
_symmetry.space_group_name_H-M   'P 1'
#
loop_
_entity.id
_entity.type
_entity.pdbx_description
1 polymer ?
#
loop_
_entity_poly.entity_id
_entity_poly.type
_entity_poly.pdbx_seq_one_letter_code
_entity_poly.pdbx_strand_id
1 'polypeptide(L)' 'MPNRVMISPDTSPIPCERCGRDTLYVARLVSGEGTLLGQVMVCTSCRQDRRAQRSRRGG' A
#
# COMPACT_ATOMS: atom_id res chain seq x y z
N MET A 1 -10.16 16.88 6.67
CA MET A 1 -9.04 16.47 5.79
C MET A 1 -9.17 14.99 5.44
N PRO A 2 -8.74 14.53 4.25
CA PRO A 2 -8.83 13.11 3.87
C PRO A 2 -7.78 12.25 4.60
N ASN A 3 -8.13 10.99 4.87
CA ASN A 3 -7.20 10.02 5.47
C ASN A 3 -6.03 9.71 4.53
N ARG A 4 -4.87 9.38 5.11
CA ARG A 4 -3.62 9.12 4.38
C ARG A 4 -3.00 7.78 4.76
N VAL A 5 -2.32 7.17 3.80
CA VAL A 5 -1.57 5.91 3.99
C VAL A 5 -0.07 6.23 3.83
N MET A 6 0.70 6.03 4.89
CA MET A 6 2.16 6.31 4.92
C MET A 6 2.95 5.01 4.96
N ILE A 7 3.87 4.80 4.02
CA ILE A 7 4.72 3.60 3.95
C ILE A 7 6.01 3.86 4.73
N SER A 8 6.34 2.99 5.69
CA SER A 8 7.61 3.08 6.44
C SER A 8 8.76 2.42 5.66
N PRO A 9 9.83 3.16 5.33
CA PRO A 9 10.95 2.63 4.54
C PRO A 9 11.83 1.63 5.33
N ASP A 10 11.80 1.67 6.65
CA ASP A 10 12.64 0.83 7.53
C ASP A 10 12.07 -0.58 7.77
N THR A 11 11.04 -0.98 7.04
CA THR A 11 10.41 -2.30 7.19
C THR A 11 11.07 -3.30 6.25
N SER A 12 11.53 -4.43 6.80
CA SER A 12 12.02 -5.54 5.98
C SER A 12 10.91 -5.99 5.04
N PRO A 13 11.18 -6.17 3.74
CA PRO A 13 10.14 -6.54 2.80
C PRO A 13 9.55 -7.90 3.16
N ILE A 14 8.22 -7.96 3.27
CA ILE A 14 7.51 -9.22 3.56
C ILE A 14 7.07 -9.84 2.21
N PRO A 15 7.16 -11.17 2.03
CA PRO A 15 6.65 -11.85 0.83
C PRO A 15 5.14 -11.71 0.72
N CYS A 16 4.67 -11.21 -0.43
CA CYS A 16 3.24 -11.09 -0.69
C CYS A 16 2.59 -12.45 -0.96
N GLU A 17 1.63 -12.87 -0.13
CA GLU A 17 0.90 -14.12 -0.32
C GLU A 17 0.16 -14.22 -1.67
N ARG A 18 -0.16 -13.07 -2.29
CA ARG A 18 -0.88 -13.05 -3.56
C ARG A 18 0.01 -13.21 -4.79
N CYS A 19 1.21 -12.62 -4.78
CA CYS A 19 2.08 -12.58 -5.96
C CYS A 19 3.48 -13.14 -5.74
N GLY A 20 3.81 -13.54 -4.51
CA GLY A 20 5.09 -14.13 -4.11
C GLY A 20 6.27 -13.17 -4.05
N ARG A 21 6.09 -11.86 -4.30
CA ARG A 21 7.19 -10.88 -4.33
C ARG A 21 7.42 -10.28 -2.94
N ASP A 22 8.70 -10.08 -2.59
CA ASP A 22 9.15 -9.40 -1.37
C ASP A 22 8.98 -7.88 -1.47
N THR A 23 7.73 -7.44 -1.58
CA THR A 23 7.38 -6.03 -1.83
C THR A 23 6.21 -5.55 -0.96
N LEU A 24 5.85 -6.28 0.11
CA LEU A 24 4.94 -5.77 1.14
C LEU A 24 5.69 -4.82 2.07
N TYR A 25 5.08 -3.65 2.27
CA TYR A 25 5.50 -2.69 3.28
C TYR A 25 4.38 -2.49 4.31
N VAL A 26 4.76 -2.26 5.56
CA VAL A 26 3.79 -1.83 6.58
C VAL A 26 3.49 -0.36 6.36
N ALA A 27 2.22 -0.07 6.09
CA ALA A 27 1.73 1.28 5.94
C ALA A 27 0.84 1.69 7.12
N ARG A 28 0.99 2.92 7.59
CA ARG A 28 0.19 3.51 8.65
C ARG A 28 -1.01 4.23 8.03
N LEU A 29 -2.21 3.85 8.44
CA LEU A 29 -3.43 4.59 8.13
C LEU A 29 -3.57 5.70 9.16
N VAL A 30 -3.56 6.95 8.69
CA VAL A 30 -3.62 8.13 9.53
C VAL A 30 -4.89 8.92 9.16
N SER A 31 -5.62 9.38 10.18
CA SER A 31 -6.81 10.23 10.00
C SER A 31 -6.40 11.57 9.39
N GLY A 32 -7.38 12.29 8.83
CA GLY A 32 -7.15 13.65 8.35
C GLY A 32 -6.57 14.61 9.40
N GLU A 33 -6.76 14.31 10.69
CA GLU A 33 -6.28 15.11 11.83
C GLU A 33 -4.95 14.62 12.39
N GLY A 34 -4.35 13.58 11.79
CA GLY A 34 -3.04 13.06 12.20
C GLY A 34 -3.08 11.90 13.18
N THR A 35 -4.26 11.46 13.63
CA THR A 35 -4.42 10.30 14.51
C THR A 35 -4.08 9.01 13.77
N LEU A 36 -3.23 8.16 14.34
CA LEU A 36 -3.00 6.81 13.81
C LEU A 36 -4.26 5.97 13.98
N LEU A 37 -4.88 5.54 12.88
CA LEU A 37 -6.08 4.69 12.86
C LEU A 37 -5.73 3.21 12.81
N GLY A 38 -4.56 2.86 12.29
CA GLY A 38 -4.11 1.47 12.21
C GLY A 38 -2.91 1.27 11.29
N GLN A 39 -2.54 0.00 11.12
CA GLN A 39 -1.50 -0.43 10.19
C GLN A 39 -2.08 -1.41 9.17
N VAL A 40 -1.60 -1.34 7.94
CA VAL A 40 -2.02 -2.22 6.84
C VAL A 40 -0.78 -2.64 6.06
N MET A 41 -0.76 -3.89 5.58
CA MET A 41 0.31 -4.34 4.68
C MET A 41 -0.05 -3.99 3.24
N VAL A 42 0.89 -3.39 2.51
CA VAL A 42 0.70 -2.94 1.13
C VAL A 42 1.76 -3.55 0.24
N CYS A 43 1.35 -4.43 -0.69
CA CYS A 43 2.22 -4.91 -1.76
C CYS A 43 2.27 -3.86 -2.87
N THR A 44 3.43 -3.24 -3.07
CA THR A 44 3.60 -2.20 -4.09
C THR A 44 3.52 -2.77 -5.50
N SER A 45 3.94 -4.02 -5.73
CA SER A 45 3.83 -4.69 -7.04
C SER A 45 2.37 -4.90 -7.45
N CYS A 46 1.55 -5.54 -6.61
CA CYS A 46 0.13 -5.74 -6.91
C CYS A 46 -0.64 -4.42 -7.06
N ARG A 47 -0.24 -3.38 -6.31
CA ARG A 47 -0.84 -2.04 -6.42
C ARG A 47 -0.54 -1.41 -7.78
N GLN A 48 0.69 -1.54 -8.29
CA GLN A 48 1.07 -1.03 -9.61
C GLN A 48 0.31 -1.76 -10.72
N ASP A 49 0.22 -3.09 -10.67
CA ASP A 49 -0.54 -3.88 -11.64
C ASP A 49 -2.01 -3.44 -11.71
N ARG A 50 -2.65 -3.26 -10.54
CA ARG A 50 -4.04 -2.81 -10.46
C ARG A 50 -4.22 -1.40 -11.02
N ARG A 51 -3.24 -0.51 -10.80
CA ARG A 51 -3.25 0.85 -11.36
C ARG A 51 -3.14 0.82 -12.87
N ALA A 52 -2.22 0.01 -13.40
CA ALA A 52 -2.06 -0.20 -14.85
C ALA A 52 -3.33 -0.78 -15.49
N GLN A 53 -3.97 -1.76 -14.85
CA GLN A 53 -5.24 -2.34 -15.32
C GLN A 53 -6.39 -1.32 -15.33
N ARG A 54 -6.47 -0.45 -14.31
CA ARG A 54 -7.47 0.63 -14.27
C ARG A 54 -7.27 1.64 -15.39
N SER A 55 -6.03 2.02 -15.68
CA SER A 55 -5.72 2.92 -16.80
C SER A 55 -6.08 2.32 -18.16
N ARG A 56 -5.92 1.00 -18.33
CA ARG A 56 -6.28 0.30 -19.60
C ARG A 56 -7.78 0.14 -19.84
N ARG A 57 -8.61 0.16 -18.79
CA ARG A 57 -10.09 0.05 -18.92
C ARG A 57 -10.80 1.38 -19.15
N GLY A 58 -10.10 2.50 -18.98
CA GLY A 58 -10.64 3.85 -19.19
C GLY A 58 -10.14 4.53 -20.45
N GLY A 59 -9.51 3.78 -21.37
CA GLY A 59 -9.05 4.25 -22.68
C GLY A 59 -9.91 3.68 -23.79
#